data_AF-A0A353ZWG4-F1
#
_entry.id   AF-A0A353ZWG4-F1
#
_cell.length_a   1.000
_cell.length_b   1.000
_cell.length_c   1.000
_cell.angle_alpha   90.00
_cell.angle_beta   90.00
_cell.angle_gamma   90.00
#
_symmetry.space_group_name_H-M   'P 1'
#
loop_
_entity.id
_entity.type
_entity.pdbx_description
1 polymer ?
#
loop_
_entity_poly.entity_id
_entity_poly.type
_entity_poly.pdbx_seq_one_letter_code
_entity_poly.pdbx_strand_id
1 'polypeptide(L)' 'GPGDQIVVTEMEHHANLIPWQELAFRTGATLRYIPIDDAGALRLDVAAEILGRKTKVLAFT' A
#
# COMPACT_ATOMS: atom_id res chain seq x y z
N GLY A 1 -13.45 -3.33 0.23
CA GLY A 1 -14.41 -3.60 -0.86
C GLY A 1 -14.15 -2.65 -2.01
N PRO A 2 -14.99 -2.67 -3.08
CA PRO A 2 -14.82 -1.77 -4.21
C PRO A 2 -14.78 -0.30 -3.77
N GLY A 3 -13.74 0.43 -4.21
CA GLY A 3 -13.51 1.82 -3.84
C GLY A 3 -12.69 2.03 -2.56
N ASP A 4 -12.42 0.97 -1.78
CA ASP A 4 -11.46 1.01 -0.68
C ASP A 4 -10.03 0.82 -1.18
N GLN A 5 -9.07 1.33 -0.42
CA GLN A 5 -7.65 1.22 -0.70
C GLN A 5 -6.90 0.52 0.43
N ILE A 6 -6.05 -0.42 0.04
CA ILE A 6 -5.01 -1.01 0.89
C ILE A 6 -3.69 -0.40 0.43
N VAL A 7 -2.90 0.12 1.35
CA VAL A 7 -1.62 0.75 1.05
C VAL A 7 -0.49 -0.05 1.68
N VAL A 8 0.56 -0.33 0.92
CA VAL A 8 1.81 -0.97 1.39
C VAL A 8 3.01 -0.12 0.98
N THR A 9 4.19 -0.37 1.53
CA THR A 9 5.43 0.25 0.99
C THR A 9 6.00 -0.61 -0.16
N GLU A 10 6.84 -0.03 -1.02
CA GLU A 10 7.57 -0.83 -2.03
C GLU A 10 8.64 -1.74 -1.42
N MET A 11 8.99 -1.55 -0.15
CA MET A 11 10.00 -2.33 0.57
C MET A 11 9.46 -3.60 1.24
N GLU A 12 8.16 -3.88 1.11
CA GLU A 12 7.56 -4.98 1.86
C GLU A 12 8.12 -6.34 1.47
N HIS A 13 8.50 -7.12 2.49
CA HIS A 13 8.74 -8.54 2.32
C HIS A 13 7.44 -9.25 1.89
N HIS A 14 7.56 -10.34 1.11
CA HIS A 14 6.40 -11.06 0.57
C HIS A 14 5.37 -11.47 1.63
N ALA A 15 5.82 -11.81 2.84
CA ALA A 15 4.94 -12.13 3.97
C ALA A 15 3.97 -11.00 4.33
N ASN A 16 4.38 -9.74 4.12
CA ASN A 16 3.58 -8.54 4.35
C ASN A 16 3.05 -7.91 3.04
N LEU A 17 3.15 -8.60 1.90
CA LEU A 17 2.63 -8.12 0.61
C LEU A 17 1.55 -9.04 0.04
N ILE A 18 1.84 -10.34 -0.06
CA ILE A 18 0.96 -11.32 -0.72
C ILE A 18 -0.44 -11.41 -0.06
N PRO A 19 -0.59 -11.37 1.28
CA PRO A 19 -1.91 -11.37 1.89
C PRO A 19 -2.79 -10.18 1.44
N TRP A 20 -2.19 -9.01 1.23
CA TRP A 20 -2.89 -7.81 0.80
C TRP A 20 -3.25 -7.84 -0.69
N GLN A 21 -2.39 -8.41 -1.53
CA GLN A 21 -2.72 -8.68 -2.94
C GLN A 21 -3.93 -9.61 -3.05
N GLU A 22 -3.94 -10.70 -2.29
CA GLU A 22 -5.04 -11.66 -2.28
C GLU A 22 -6.35 -11.02 -1.75
N LEU A 23 -6.27 -10.22 -0.68
CA LEU A 23 -7.44 -9.52 -0.15
C LEU A 23 -7.99 -8.48 -1.14
N ALA A 24 -7.12 -7.72 -1.81
CA ALA A 24 -7.50 -6.77 -2.85
C ALA A 24 -8.23 -7.49 -3.99
N PHE A 25 -7.67 -8.60 -4.47
CA PHE A 25 -8.27 -9.44 -5.51
C PHE A 25 -9.66 -9.96 -5.11
N ARG A 26 -9.80 -10.53 -3.91
CA ARG A 26 -11.06 -11.11 -3.42
C ARG A 26 -12.17 -10.08 -3.18
N THR A 27 -11.80 -8.86 -2.79
CA THR A 27 -12.77 -7.83 -2.34
C THR A 27 -13.00 -6.71 -3.33
N GLY A 28 -12.21 -6.64 -4.41
CA GLY A 28 -12.21 -5.51 -5.35
C GLY A 28 -11.62 -4.21 -4.78
N ALA A 29 -10.92 -4.27 -3.64
CA ALA A 29 -10.16 -3.13 -3.14
C ALA A 29 -8.94 -2.86 -4.04
N THR A 30 -8.48 -1.62 -4.08
CA THR A 30 -7.26 -1.25 -4.82
C THR A 30 -6.04 -1.35 -3.91
N LEU A 31 -5.02 -2.10 -4.33
CA LEU A 31 -3.70 -2.08 -3.69
C LEU A 31 -2.88 -0.91 -4.25
N ARG A 32 -2.34 -0.06 -3.37
CA ARG A 32 -1.46 1.07 -3.71
C ARG A 32 -0.15 0.97 -2.93
N TYR A 33 0.88 1.63 -3.44
CA TYR A 33 2.25 1.55 -2.92
C TYR A 33 2.76 2.93 -2.55
N ILE A 34 3.44 3.05 -1.39
CA ILE A 34 4.29 4.19 -1.06
C ILE A 34 5.69 3.88 -1.63
N PRO A 35 6.20 4.73 -2.54
CA PRO A 35 7.43 4.42 -3.26
C PRO A 35 8.68 4.66 -2.42
N ILE A 36 9.79 4.12 -2.89
CA ILE A 36 11.13 4.48 -2.42
C ILE A 36 11.83 5.39 -3.44
N ASP A 37 12.80 6.16 -2.99
CA ASP A 37 13.74 6.84 -3.89
C ASP A 37 14.90 5.93 -4.32
N ASP A 38 15.74 6.47 -5.19
CA ASP A 38 16.95 5.80 -5.70
C ASP A 38 17.98 5.51 -4.60
N ALA A 39 17.88 6.16 -3.43
CA ALA A 39 18.71 5.88 -2.27
C ALA A 39 18.09 4.79 -1.35
N GLY A 40 16.93 4.26 -1.72
CA GLY A 40 16.19 3.25 -0.96
C GLY A 40 15.42 3.81 0.23
N ALA A 41 15.28 5.13 0.33
CA ALA A 41 14.51 5.77 1.40
C ALA A 41 13.03 5.87 1.02
N LEU A 42 12.15 5.67 2.00
CA LEU A 42 10.71 5.79 1.81
C LEU A 42 10.31 7.25 1.49
N ARG A 43 9.55 7.45 0.42
CA ARG A 43 9.05 8.76 -0.02
C ARG A 43 7.85 9.21 0.81
N LEU A 44 8.12 9.65 2.04
CA LEU A 44 7.09 10.17 2.96
C LEU A 44 6.45 11.48 2.48
N ASP A 45 7.16 12.23 1.65
CA ASP A 45 6.67 13.46 1.01
C ASP A 45 5.44 13.21 0.12
N VAL A 46 5.38 12.05 -0.55
CA VAL A 46 4.22 11.66 -1.38
C VAL A 46 3.24 10.73 -0.67
N ALA A 47 3.65 10.15 0.47
CA ALA A 47 2.80 9.24 1.24
C ALA A 47 1.47 9.89 1.66
N ALA A 48 1.49 11.19 2.00
CA ALA A 48 0.29 11.94 2.39
C ALA A 48 -0.75 12.05 1.26
N GLU A 49 -0.33 12.05 0.00
CA GLU A 49 -1.23 12.09 -1.17
C GLU A 49 -1.84 10.70 -1.46
N ILE A 50 -1.08 9.64 -1.16
CA ILE A 50 -1.50 8.26 -1.33
C ILE A 50 -2.47 7.84 -0.21
N LEU A 51 -2.25 8.31 1.01
CA LEU A 51 -3.07 8.05 2.19
C LEU A 51 -4.28 8.98 2.20
N GLY A 52 -5.39 8.51 1.63
CA GLY A 52 -6.63 9.27 1.52
C GLY A 52 -7.76 8.71 2.38
N ARG A 53 -8.94 9.34 2.28
CA ARG A 53 -10.17 8.90 2.97
C ARG A 53 -10.63 7.48 2.59
N LYS A 54 -10.17 6.98 1.44
CA LYS A 54 -10.46 5.63 0.93
C LYS A 54 -9.49 4.58 1.49
N THR A 55 -8.37 4.98 2.07
CA THR A 55 -7.42 4.06 2.70
C THR A 55 -8.06 3.44 3.94
N LYS A 56 -8.13 2.10 3.97
CA LYS A 56 -8.66 1.33 5.10
C LYS A 56 -7.57 0.61 5.88
N VAL A 57 -6.49 0.27 5.21
CA VAL A 57 -5.33 -0.40 5.79
C VAL A 57 -4.07 0.21 5.22
N LEU A 58 -3.10 0.48 6.09
CA LEU A 58 -1.71 0.72 5.77
C LEU A 58 -0.88 -0.40 6.43
N ALA A 59 -0.09 -1.13 5.65
CA ALA A 59 0.89 -2.09 6.17
C ALA A 59 2.30 -1.64 5.78
N PHE A 60 3.22 -1.63 6.75
CA PHE A 60 4.59 -1.16 6.57
C PHE A 60 5.56 -2.00 7.41
N THR A 61 6.84 -2.05 7.03
CA THR A 61 7.95 -2.61 7.82
C THR A 61 9.01 -1.58 8.16
#